data_AF-A0A944HWQ6-F1
#
_entry.id   AF-A0A944HWQ6-F1
#
_cell.length_a   1.000
_cell.length_b   1.000
_cell.length_c   1.000
_cell.angle_alpha   90.00
_cell.angle_beta   90.00
_cell.angle_gamma   90.00
#
_symmetry.space_group_name_H-M   'P 1'
#
loop_
_entity.id
_entity.type
_entity.pdbx_description
1 polymer ?
#
loop_
_entity_poly.entity_id
_entity_poly.type
_entity_poly.pdbx_seq_one_letter_code
_entity_poly.pdbx_strand_id
1 'polypeptide(L)' 'MPGSTTLSGGHGVDSIEHTDAVRLASVLREMSGLLSVDGPNRLTDAQVSALCGGQVHHRQEFGEWVARVARDLTQRVSA' A
#
# COMPACT_ATOMS: atom_id res chain seq x y z
N MET A 1 4.49 -8.67 -31.32
CA MET A 1 5.00 -7.92 -30.15
C MET A 1 3.83 -7.62 -29.22
N PRO A 2 3.82 -8.10 -27.97
CA PRO A 2 2.73 -7.83 -27.05
C PRO A 2 2.82 -6.40 -26.47
N GLY A 3 1.75 -5.63 -26.72
CA GLY A 3 1.18 -4.57 -25.89
C GLY A 3 2.13 -3.54 -25.26
N SER A 4 2.50 -2.51 -26.01
CA SER A 4 3.00 -1.26 -25.44
C SER A 4 1.85 -0.56 -24.69
N THR A 5 1.85 -0.61 -23.37
CA THR A 5 0.93 0.19 -22.55
C THR A 5 1.46 1.62 -22.48
N THR A 6 1.20 2.39 -23.51
CA THR A 6 1.31 3.86 -23.44
C THR A 6 0.23 4.37 -22.49
N LEU A 7 0.59 4.59 -21.23
CA LEU A 7 -0.20 5.40 -20.29
C LEU A 7 -0.07 6.86 -20.75
N SER A 8 -0.84 7.22 -21.78
CA SER A 8 -0.95 8.60 -22.26
C SER A 8 -2.36 9.10 -21.98
N GLY A 9 -2.44 10.29 -21.36
CA GLY A 9 -3.68 11.03 -21.16
C GLY A 9 -4.16 10.97 -19.72
N GLY A 10 -3.87 12.02 -18.96
CA GLY A 10 -4.46 12.25 -17.65
C GLY A 10 -5.98 12.22 -17.73
N HIS A 11 -6.58 11.21 -17.13
CA HIS A 11 -8.01 11.12 -16.85
C HIS A 11 -8.17 10.64 -15.41
N GLY A 12 -8.68 11.53 -14.56
CA GLY A 12 -9.28 11.15 -13.27
C GLY A 12 -8.30 10.83 -12.14
N VAL A 13 -7.31 11.68 -11.89
CA VAL A 13 -6.72 11.73 -10.54
C VAL A 13 -7.66 12.58 -9.69
N ASP A 14 -8.68 11.96 -9.09
CA ASP A 14 -9.35 12.59 -7.97
C ASP A 14 -8.27 12.91 -6.94
N SER A 15 -8.08 14.21 -6.72
CA SER A 15 -7.05 14.69 -5.80
C SER A 15 -7.50 14.31 -4.40
N ILE A 16 -6.75 13.42 -3.75
CA ILE A 16 -6.99 13.12 -2.34
C ILE A 16 -6.74 14.41 -1.55
N GLU A 17 -7.70 14.81 -0.72
CA GLU A 17 -7.51 15.95 0.18
C GLU A 17 -6.30 15.73 1.07
N HIS A 18 -5.53 16.78 1.36
CA HIS A 18 -4.30 16.68 2.15
C HIS A 18 -4.51 15.92 3.48
N THR A 19 -5.63 16.18 4.18
CA THR A 19 -5.98 15.49 5.42
C THR A 19 -6.21 13.99 5.21
N ASP A 20 -6.84 13.59 4.12
CA ASP A 20 -7.05 12.18 3.80
C ASP A 20 -5.76 11.50 3.35
N ALA A 21 -4.87 12.23 2.68
CA ALA A 21 -3.54 11.73 2.33
C ALA A 21 -2.69 11.48 3.60
N VAL A 22 -2.76 12.36 4.60
CA VAL A 22 -2.12 12.16 5.91
C VAL A 22 -2.69 10.94 6.64
N ARG A 23 -4.02 10.80 6.67
CA ARG A 23 -4.69 9.64 7.28
C ARG A 23 -4.28 8.35 6.59
N LEU A 24 -4.29 8.34 5.25
CA LEU A 24 -3.89 7.18 4.45
C LEU A 24 -2.42 6.80 4.71
N ALA A 25 -1.52 7.77 4.81
CA ALA A 25 -0.13 7.52 5.16
C ALA A 25 0.01 6.85 6.53
N SER A 26 -0.76 7.30 7.53
CA SER A 26 -0.76 6.69 8.87
C SER A 26 -1.28 5.25 8.83
N VAL A 27 -2.39 5.00 8.14
CA VAL A 27 -2.98 3.65 8.02
C VAL A 27 -2.02 2.69 7.32
N LEU A 28 -1.40 3.10 6.21
CA LEU A 28 -0.44 2.25 5.49
C LEU A 28 0.81 1.97 6.34
N ARG A 29 1.26 2.94 7.15
CA ARG A 29 2.37 2.74 8.08
C ARG A 29 2.03 1.70 9.14
N GLU A 30 0.87 1.81 9.79
CA GLU A 30 0.42 0.82 10.79
C GLU A 30 0.26 -0.56 10.16
N MET A 31 -0.36 -0.64 8.98
CA MET A 31 -0.52 -1.87 8.22
C MET A 31 0.82 -2.54 7.90
N SER A 32 1.83 -1.76 7.48
CA SER A 32 3.17 -2.29 7.25
C SER A 32 3.80 -2.89 8.52
N GLY A 33 3.51 -2.29 9.69
CA GLY A 33 3.93 -2.80 10.99
C GLY A 33 3.27 -4.15 11.28
N LEU A 34 1.95 -4.25 11.13
CA LEU A 34 1.21 -5.50 11.37
C LEU A 34 1.59 -6.64 10.41
N LEU A 35 2.12 -6.31 9.22
CA LEU A 35 2.64 -7.27 8.25
C LEU A 35 4.06 -7.75 8.57
N SER A 36 4.86 -6.92 9.26
CA SER A 36 6.30 -7.16 9.48
C SER A 36 6.63 -7.66 10.90
N VAL A 37 5.74 -7.44 11.87
CA VAL A 37 5.95 -7.85 13.26
C VAL A 37 5.74 -9.36 13.41
N ASP A 38 6.67 -10.03 14.06
CA ASP A 38 6.47 -11.39 14.55
C ASP A 38 5.68 -11.40 15.86
N GLY A 39 4.78 -12.37 16.02
CA GLY A 39 4.03 -12.57 17.26
C GLY A 39 2.50 -12.56 17.08
N PRO A 40 1.75 -12.56 18.20
CA PRO A 40 0.29 -12.73 18.18
C PRO A 40 -0.48 -11.54 17.57
N ASN A 41 0.18 -10.38 17.47
CA ASN A 41 -0.41 -9.17 16.90
C ASN A 41 -0.21 -9.06 15.38
N ARG A 42 0.42 -10.04 14.74
CA ARG A 42 0.66 -10.05 13.29
C ARG A 42 -0.60 -10.39 12.50
N LEU A 43 -0.69 -9.93 11.26
CA LEU A 43 -1.74 -10.39 10.34
C LEU A 43 -1.53 -11.86 9.95
N THR A 44 -2.58 -12.66 10.13
CA THR A 44 -2.62 -14.07 9.71
C THR A 44 -2.57 -14.20 8.19
N ASP A 45 -2.15 -15.36 7.68
CA ASP A 45 -2.11 -15.61 6.22
C ASP A 45 -3.48 -15.44 5.56
N ALA A 46 -4.55 -15.82 6.26
CA ALA A 46 -5.92 -15.63 5.79
C ALA A 46 -6.30 -14.15 5.69
N GLN A 47 -5.92 -13.33 6.67
CA GLN A 47 -6.16 -11.88 6.63
C GLN A 47 -5.34 -11.21 5.53
N VAL A 48 -4.07 -11.60 5.34
CA VAL A 48 -3.22 -11.09 4.26
C VAL A 48 -3.80 -11.49 2.89
N SER A 49 -4.23 -12.74 2.74
CA SER A 49 -4.87 -13.22 1.51
C SER A 49 -6.15 -12.43 1.19
N ALA A 50 -7.00 -12.17 2.19
CA ALA A 50 -8.20 -11.36 2.02
C ALA A 50 -7.88 -9.92 1.57
N LEU A 51 -6.83 -9.31 2.13
CA LEU A 51 -6.36 -7.97 1.73
C LEU A 51 -5.84 -7.96 0.28
N CYS A 52 -5.20 -9.04 -0.16
CA CYS A 52 -4.67 -9.18 -1.52
C CYS A 52 -5.69 -9.74 -2.52
N GLY A 53 -6.98 -9.81 -2.18
CA GLY A 53 -8.03 -10.32 -3.08
C GLY A 53 -7.86 -11.80 -3.44
N GLY A 54 -7.31 -12.60 -2.52
CA GLY A 54 -7.02 -14.03 -2.72
C GLY A 54 -5.73 -14.31 -3.48
N GLN A 55 -5.01 -13.29 -3.95
CA GLN A 55 -3.70 -13.45 -4.56
C GLN A 55 -2.65 -13.46 -3.45
N VAL A 56 -2.19 -14.65 -3.06
CA VAL A 56 -1.07 -14.79 -2.12
C VAL A 56 0.25 -14.43 -2.83
N HIS A 57 0.42 -13.15 -3.14
CA HIS A 57 1.77 -12.62 -3.32
C HIS A 57 2.49 -12.71 -1.98
N HIS A 58 3.79 -13.02 -2.02
CA HIS A 58 4.58 -13.32 -0.83
C HIS A 58 4.36 -12.23 0.21
N ARG A 59 3.91 -12.57 1.44
CA ARG A 59 3.62 -11.62 2.54
C ARG A 59 4.69 -10.54 2.64
N GLN A 60 5.95 -10.95 2.51
CA GLN A 60 7.10 -10.08 2.54
C GLN A 60 7.06 -9.02 1.42
N GLU A 61 6.84 -9.43 0.18
CA GLU A 61 6.71 -8.52 -0.97
C GLU A 61 5.58 -7.51 -0.78
N PHE A 62 4.42 -7.99 -0.29
CA PHE A 62 3.29 -7.12 0.04
C PHE A 62 3.64 -6.13 1.17
N GLY A 63 4.26 -6.60 2.25
CA GLY A 63 4.72 -5.75 3.36
C GLY A 63 5.72 -4.69 2.92
N GLU A 64 6.71 -5.07 2.10
CA GLU A 64 7.71 -4.15 1.55
C GLU A 64 7.06 -3.11 0.62
N TRP A 65 6.08 -3.51 -0.19
CA TRP A 65 5.32 -2.59 -1.03
C TRP A 65 4.51 -1.60 -0.20
N VAL A 66 3.75 -2.07 0.80
CA VAL A 66 2.96 -1.20 1.70
C VAL A 66 3.88 -0.21 2.43
N ALA A 67 5.03 -0.67 2.94
CA ALA A 67 6.00 0.19 3.62
C ALA A 67 6.57 1.28 2.69
N ARG A 68 6.87 0.94 1.42
CA ARG A 68 7.34 1.89 0.41
C ARG A 68 6.31 2.96 0.12
N VAL A 69 5.06 2.56 -0.12
CA VAL A 69 3.96 3.50 -0.41
C VAL A 69 3.70 4.42 0.78
N ALA A 70 3.69 3.88 2.01
CA ALA A 70 3.51 4.69 3.22
C ALA A 70 4.58 5.77 3.35
N ARG A 71 5.86 5.43 3.08
CA ARG A 71 6.97 6.38 3.12
C ARG A 71 6.84 7.46 2.04
N ASP A 72 6.56 7.06 0.80
CA ASP A 72 6.46 8.00 -0.32
C ASP A 72 5.28 8.97 -0.12
N LEU A 73 4.16 8.47 0.41
CA LEU A 73 3.01 9.30 0.75
C LEU A 73 3.32 10.25 1.91
N THR A 74 3.98 9.74 2.97
CA THR A 74 4.40 10.57 4.12
C THR A 74 5.31 11.72 3.67
N GLN A 75 6.27 11.46 2.77
CA GLN A 75 7.16 12.49 2.24
C GLN A 75 6.39 13.56 1.45
N ARG A 76 5.41 13.15 0.65
CA ARG A 76 4.59 14.07 -0.16
C ARG A 76 3.64 14.93 0.64
N VAL A 77 3.13 14.43 1.77
CA VAL A 77 2.25 15.21 2.67
C VAL A 77 3.01 16.04 3.69
N SER A 78 4.32 15.83 3.85
CA SER A 78 5.16 16.62 4.76
C SER A 78 5.90 17.77 4.07
N ALA A 79 5.88 17.81 2.74
CA ALA A 79 6.48 18.85 1.90
C ALA A 79 5.47 19.94 1.58
#